data_AF-A0AAT9LKL3-F1
#
_entry.id   AF-A0AAT9LKL3-F1
#
_cell.length_a   1.000
_cell.length_b   1.000
_cell.length_c   1.000
_cell.angle_alpha   90.00
_cell.angle_beta   90.00
_cell.angle_gamma   90.00
#
_symmetry.space_group_name_H-M   'P 1'
#
loop_
_entity.id
_entity.type
_entity.pdbx_description
1 polymer ?
#
loop_
_entity_poly.entity_id
_entity_poly.type
_entity_poly.pdbx_seq_one_letter_code
_entity_poly.pdbx_strand_id
1 'polypeptide(L)'
;MELLDTTVHGAATIAGTAQDVTIAGGAIAGALTLSGNHTGSRQPEVAGISVSGTLPCAGNAPAPSNIAAPNTVRGGSVGQCSAL
;
A
#
# COMPACT_ATOMS: atom_id res chain seq x y z
N MET A 1 -10.45 4.71 2.57
CA MET A 1 -9.38 5.06 3.53
C MET A 1 -8.29 5.73 2.74
N GLU A 2 -7.86 6.90 3.17
CA GLU A 2 -6.90 7.70 2.41
C GLU A 2 -5.77 8.19 3.29
N LEU A 3 -4.54 8.05 2.78
CA LEU A 3 -3.30 8.58 3.33
C LEU A 3 -2.61 9.34 2.21
N LEU A 4 -2.70 10.67 2.26
CA LEU A 4 -2.16 11.55 1.23
C LEU A 4 -1.06 12.41 1.84
N ASP A 5 0.14 12.39 1.25
CA ASP A 5 1.32 13.16 1.68
C ASP A 5 1.60 13.06 3.19
N THR A 6 1.35 11.89 3.75
CA THR A 6 1.38 11.65 5.20
C THR A 6 2.65 10.89 5.58
N THR A 7 3.23 11.23 6.73
CA THR A 7 4.31 10.43 7.34
C THR A 7 3.78 9.61 8.51
N VAL A 8 3.92 8.29 8.44
CA VAL A 8 3.61 7.38 9.55
C VAL A 8 4.91 6.91 10.17
N HIS A 9 5.04 7.10 11.48
CA HIS A 9 6.16 6.59 12.26
C HIS A 9 5.83 5.22 12.81
N GLY A 10 6.57 4.19 12.36
CA GLY A 10 6.34 2.80 12.73
C GLY A 10 5.59 2.00 11.65
N ALA A 11 5.19 0.79 12.00
CA ALA A 11 4.48 -0.11 11.10
C ALA A 11 3.00 0.25 10.96
N ALA A 12 2.44 0.06 9.78
CA ALA A 12 1.04 0.31 9.47
C ALA A 12 0.40 -0.91 8.78
N THR A 13 -0.87 -1.17 9.11
CA THR A 13 -1.66 -2.24 8.50
C THR A 13 -3.00 -1.69 8.02
N ILE A 14 -3.29 -1.91 6.75
CA ILE A 14 -4.56 -1.57 6.12
C ILE A 14 -5.26 -2.86 5.75
N ALA A 15 -6.39 -3.14 6.40
CA ALA A 15 -7.09 -4.39 6.24
C ALA A 15 -8.61 -4.26 6.19
N GLY A 16 -9.26 -5.16 5.45
CA GLY A 16 -10.71 -5.32 5.44
C GLY A 16 -11.50 -4.13 4.86
N THR A 17 -10.85 -3.24 4.10
CA THR A 17 -11.51 -2.08 3.52
C THR A 17 -12.35 -2.49 2.31
N ALA A 18 -13.59 -2.00 2.21
CA ALA A 18 -14.57 -2.46 1.21
C ALA A 18 -14.92 -1.44 0.11
N GLN A 19 -14.42 -0.20 0.20
CA GLN A 19 -14.81 0.88 -0.72
C GLN A 19 -13.61 1.40 -1.50
N ASP A 20 -12.65 2.02 -0.81
CA ASP A 20 -11.46 2.57 -1.45
C ASP A 20 -10.26 2.55 -0.50
N VAL A 21 -9.06 2.42 -1.06
CA VAL A 21 -7.78 2.50 -0.35
C VAL A 21 -6.83 3.28 -1.23
N THR A 22 -6.44 4.48 -0.79
CA THR A 22 -5.44 5.29 -1.48
C THR A 22 -4.35 5.69 -0.51
N ILE A 23 -3.12 5.33 -0.85
CA ILE A 23 -1.91 5.70 -0.14
C ILE A 23 -1.01 6.34 -1.18
N ALA A 24 -0.98 7.67 -1.20
CA ALA A 24 -0.29 8.41 -2.23
C ALA A 24 0.57 9.51 -1.64
N GLY A 25 1.86 9.50 -2.01
CA GLY A 25 2.83 10.43 -1.45
C GLY A 25 3.13 10.20 0.03
N GLY A 26 4.30 10.66 0.47
CA GLY A 26 4.74 10.56 1.86
C GLY A 26 5.60 9.33 2.18
N ALA A 27 5.55 8.91 3.45
CA ALA A 27 6.52 7.96 3.99
C ALA A 27 5.95 7.08 5.12
N ILE A 28 6.33 5.80 5.11
CA ILE A 28 6.13 4.86 6.21
C ILE A 28 7.50 4.47 6.77
N ALA A 29 7.80 4.95 7.97
CA ALA A 29 9.03 4.60 8.70
C ALA A 29 8.87 3.24 9.41
N GLY A 30 8.50 2.21 8.65
CA GLY A 30 8.23 0.86 9.10
C GLY A 30 7.75 -0.03 7.96
N ALA A 31 7.18 -1.18 8.29
CA ALA A 31 6.50 -2.04 7.31
C ALA A 31 5.08 -1.51 7.03
N LEU A 32 4.62 -1.65 5.79
CA LEU A 32 3.25 -1.35 5.38
C LEU A 32 2.59 -2.63 4.87
N THR A 33 1.54 -3.11 5.54
CA THR A 33 0.82 -4.32 5.15
C THR A 33 -0.55 -3.97 4.57
N LEU A 34 -0.88 -4.50 3.38
CA LEU A 34 -2.23 -4.44 2.82
C LEU A 34 -2.84 -5.84 2.75
N SER A 35 -3.90 -6.10 3.49
CA SER A 35 -4.50 -7.43 3.55
C SER A 35 -6.02 -7.43 3.46
N GLY A 36 -6.58 -8.23 2.56
CA GLY A 36 -8.03 -8.46 2.56
C GLY A 36 -8.87 -7.23 2.19
N ASN A 37 -8.32 -6.26 1.46
CA ASN A 37 -9.09 -5.09 1.00
C ASN A 37 -9.85 -5.44 -0.29
N HIS A 38 -11.18 -5.28 -0.27
CA HIS A 38 -12.08 -5.67 -1.35
C HIS A 38 -12.83 -4.42 -1.87
N THR A 39 -12.19 -3.63 -2.72
CA THR A 39 -12.63 -2.29 -3.15
C THR A 39 -13.47 -2.30 -4.43
N GLY A 40 -14.11 -3.44 -4.74
CA GLY A 40 -14.98 -3.60 -5.90
C GLY A 40 -14.20 -3.52 -7.22
N SER A 41 -14.52 -2.54 -8.05
CA SER A 41 -13.86 -2.32 -9.35
C SER A 41 -12.64 -1.39 -9.27
N ARG A 42 -12.43 -0.69 -8.15
CA ARG A 42 -11.26 0.17 -7.95
C ARG A 42 -10.13 -0.62 -7.33
N GLN A 43 -8.93 -0.50 -7.87
CA GLN A 43 -7.73 -1.08 -7.27
C GLN A 43 -7.33 -0.26 -6.04
N PRO A 44 -6.89 -0.89 -4.94
CA PRO A 44 -6.14 -0.17 -3.92
C PRO A 44 -4.93 0.51 -4.54
N GLU A 45 -4.75 1.79 -4.27
CA GLU A 45 -3.64 2.59 -4.79
C GLU A 45 -2.56 2.74 -3.72
N VAL A 46 -1.33 2.35 -4.06
CA VAL A 46 -0.12 2.54 -3.24
C VAL A 46 0.95 3.13 -4.14
N ALA A 47 1.08 4.46 -4.13
CA ALA A 47 1.72 5.20 -5.20
C ALA A 47 2.65 6.30 -4.68
N GLY A 48 3.86 6.38 -5.23
CA GLY A 48 4.81 7.45 -4.91
C GLY A 48 5.19 7.54 -3.43
N ILE A 49 5.13 6.43 -2.69
CA ILE A 49 5.50 6.41 -1.27
C ILE A 49 6.91 5.84 -1.04
N SER A 50 7.48 6.19 0.11
CA SER A 50 8.67 5.54 0.64
C SER A 50 8.33 4.64 1.83
N VAL A 51 8.79 3.39 1.80
CA VAL A 51 8.60 2.41 2.89
C VAL A 51 9.98 1.94 3.33
N SER A 52 10.33 2.20 4.59
CA SER A 52 11.63 1.76 5.11
C SER A 52 11.68 0.27 5.46
N GLY A 53 10.52 -0.37 5.66
CA GLY A 53 10.36 -1.80 5.88
C GLY A 53 9.88 -2.56 4.63
N THR A 54 9.18 -3.66 4.86
CA THR A 54 8.58 -4.50 3.81
C THR A 54 7.20 -3.97 3.39
N LEU A 55 6.78 -4.31 2.17
CA LEU A 55 5.43 -4.08 1.64
C LEU A 55 4.75 -5.41 1.26
N PRO A 56 4.27 -6.21 2.22
CA PRO A 56 3.50 -7.42 1.94
C PRO A 56 2.04 -7.11 1.59
N CYS A 57 1.54 -7.76 0.52
CA CYS A 57 0.14 -7.66 0.13
C CYS A 57 -0.48 -9.02 -0.17
N ALA A 58 -1.62 -9.30 0.46
CA ALA A 58 -2.31 -10.57 0.32
C ALA A 58 -3.84 -10.43 0.38
N GLY A 59 -4.55 -11.19 -0.46
CA GLY A 59 -6.01 -11.26 -0.42
C GLY A 59 -6.74 -9.95 -0.76
N ASN A 60 -6.07 -8.97 -1.38
CA ASN A 60 -6.72 -7.77 -1.87
C ASN A 60 -7.40 -8.05 -3.22
N ALA A 61 -8.58 -7.49 -3.43
CA ALA A 61 -9.38 -7.67 -4.64
C ALA A 61 -10.01 -6.32 -5.05
N PRO A 62 -9.56 -5.71 -6.15
CA PRO A 62 -8.49 -6.16 -7.04
C PRO A 62 -7.09 -5.98 -6.41
N ALA A 63 -6.04 -6.51 -7.07
CA ALA A 63 -4.66 -6.38 -6.59
C ALA A 63 -4.22 -4.89 -6.56
N PRO A 64 -3.36 -4.47 -5.61
CA PRO A 64 -2.95 -3.08 -5.51
C PRO A 64 -2.11 -2.60 -6.70
N SER A 65 -2.18 -1.30 -7.01
CA SER A 65 -1.50 -0.63 -8.13
C SER A 65 -0.77 0.62 -7.66
N ASN A 66 0.31 1.02 -8.35
CA ASN A 66 1.06 2.25 -8.06
C ASN A 66 0.77 3.36 -9.07
N ILE A 67 -0.21 3.17 -9.97
CA ILE A 67 -0.65 4.17 -10.96
C ILE A 67 0.51 4.86 -11.71
N ALA A 68 1.55 4.08 -12.05
CA ALA A 68 2.77 4.55 -12.70
C ALA A 68 3.61 5.58 -11.90
N ALA A 69 3.38 5.68 -10.59
CA ALA A 69 4.20 6.41 -9.63
C ALA A 69 4.94 5.40 -8.73
N PRO A 70 6.19 5.01 -9.07
CA PRO A 70 6.90 3.94 -8.38
C PRO A 70 7.08 4.18 -6.88
N ASN A 71 7.04 3.11 -6.09
CA ASN A 71 7.34 3.17 -4.67
C ASN A 71 8.82 2.89 -4.41
N THR A 72 9.34 3.45 -3.32
CA THR A 72 10.67 3.10 -2.82
C THR A 72 10.53 2.23 -1.59
N VAL A 73 10.71 0.92 -1.72
CA VAL A 73 10.56 -0.05 -0.62
C VAL A 73 11.92 -0.66 -0.27
N ARG A 74 12.44 -0.37 0.92
CA ARG A 74 13.79 -0.85 1.32
C ARG A 74 13.81 -2.31 1.76
N GLY A 75 12.76 -2.78 2.44
CA GLY A 75 12.65 -4.17 2.89
C GLY A 75 12.15 -5.15 1.81
N GLY A 76 11.77 -4.63 0.64
CA GLY A 76 11.19 -5.40 -0.46
C GLY A 76 9.66 -5.51 -0.41
N SER A 77 9.08 -5.65 -1.60
CA SER A 77 7.63 -5.84 -1.79
C SER A 77 7.32 -7.32 -2.01
N VAL A 78 6.22 -7.82 -1.43
CA VAL A 78 5.89 -9.25 -1.41
C VAL A 78 4.42 -9.49 -1.77
N GLY A 79 4.14 -10.64 -2.39
CA GLY A 79 2.79 -11.05 -2.75
C GLY A 79 2.22 -10.20 -3.88
N GLN A 80 1.01 -9.69 -3.72
CA GLN A 80 0.34 -8.87 -4.74
C GLN A 80 1.04 -7.53 -5.01
N CYS A 81 1.93 -7.09 -4.11
CA CYS A 81 2.69 -5.86 -4.25
C CYS A 81 4.09 -6.06 -4.83
N SER A 82 4.47 -7.28 -5.23
CA SER A 82 5.83 -7.58 -5.73
C SER A 82 6.29 -6.76 -6.93
N ALA A 83 5.36 -6.13 -7.65
CA ALA A 83 5.62 -5.28 -8.82
C ALA A 83 5.48 -3.76 -8.55
N LEU A 84 5.24 -3.34 -7.29
CA LEU A 84 4.97 -1.94 -6.90
C LEU A 84 6.18 -1.16 -6.43
#